data_AF-A0A939Z0T3-F1
#
_entry.id   AF-A0A939Z0T3-F1
#
_cell.length_a   1.000
_cell.length_b   1.000
_cell.length_c   1.000
_cell.angle_alpha   90.00
_cell.angle_beta   90.00
_cell.angle_gamma   90.00
#
_symmetry.space_group_name_H-M   'P 1'
#
loop_
_entity.id
_entity.type
_entity.pdbx_description
1 polymer ?
#
loop_
_entity_poly.entity_id
_entity_poly.type
_entity_poly.pdbx_seq_one_letter_code
_entity_poly.pdbx_strand_id
1 'polypeptide(L)'
;MDRSILEWLLGEETPEVRLRTLKEYLKLPEDDESVVECKKKLLQSKTCERGLKKLRTDKPWAKYDAIMAFAEWGLTRDDIGKDIDGEVFALIESTGFKMLCGEPLLLRNLVKLGYYQEEIVKNEIDCMLGQIKEDGGFGCISTNKKINDPRKPHKSCARLTVEYLLLAAELHLLGYGRACESALVHYFTKRNIFYRTDDMKTPMVDVMLSTFYPPDPIKIGAHNIVYALRVLGCAPESEAMQAGYRVLNQHRLENGRYILTASKSVPAFKAGNVGEENKWITLYACMAQEREER
;
A
#
# COMPACT_ATOMS: atom_id res chain seq x y z
N MET A 1 -19.52 -6.21 6.41
CA MET A 1 -19.19 -7.09 5.27
C MET A 1 -20.20 -8.23 5.20
N ASP A 2 -20.47 -8.83 4.02
CA ASP A 2 -21.28 -10.06 3.91
C ASP A 2 -20.60 -11.21 4.68
N ARG A 3 -21.36 -12.01 5.42
CA ARG A 3 -20.84 -13.12 6.24
C ARG A 3 -20.07 -14.14 5.42
N SER A 4 -20.54 -14.48 4.22
CA SER A 4 -19.88 -15.43 3.32
C SER A 4 -18.53 -14.92 2.81
N ILE A 5 -18.39 -13.60 2.62
CA ILE A 5 -17.11 -12.98 2.26
C ILE A 5 -16.16 -13.04 3.45
N LEU A 6 -16.65 -12.70 4.65
CA LEU A 6 -15.84 -12.74 5.86
C LEU A 6 -15.30 -14.15 6.15
N GLU A 7 -16.16 -15.17 6.09
CA GLU A 7 -15.76 -16.57 6.26
C GLU A 7 -14.72 -17.00 5.22
N TRP A 8 -14.87 -16.57 3.96
CA TRP A 8 -13.89 -16.84 2.91
C TRP A 8 -12.53 -16.17 3.17
N LEU A 9 -12.52 -14.90 3.59
CA LEU A 9 -11.30 -14.16 3.94
C LEU A 9 -10.57 -14.81 5.14
N LEU A 10 -11.31 -15.35 6.11
CA LEU A 10 -10.78 -16.05 7.28
C LEU A 10 -10.31 -17.50 7.00
N GLY A 11 -10.52 -18.02 5.79
CA GLY A 11 -10.07 -19.36 5.40
C GLY A 11 -8.54 -19.53 5.46
N GLU A 12 -8.08 -20.74 5.80
CA GLU A 12 -6.68 -21.02 6.16
C GLU A 12 -5.69 -21.01 4.98
N GLU A 13 -6.18 -21.11 3.74
CA GLU A 13 -5.38 -21.22 2.51
C GLU A 13 -4.41 -20.04 2.30
N THR A 14 -4.72 -18.88 2.88
CA THR A 14 -3.99 -17.61 2.73
C THR A 14 -3.82 -16.98 4.12
N PRO A 15 -2.93 -17.51 4.97
CA PRO A 15 -2.79 -17.06 6.36
C PRO A 15 -2.45 -15.57 6.47
N GLU A 16 -1.76 -15.00 5.49
CA GLU A 16 -1.46 -13.58 5.42
C GLU A 16 -2.69 -12.68 5.24
N VAL A 17 -3.69 -13.11 4.46
CA VAL A 17 -4.97 -12.40 4.33
C VAL A 17 -5.82 -12.61 5.58
N ARG A 18 -5.83 -13.83 6.12
CA ARG A 18 -6.55 -14.13 7.37
C ARG A 18 -6.04 -13.25 8.51
N LEU A 19 -4.72 -13.14 8.67
CA LEU A 19 -4.11 -12.32 9.72
C LEU A 19 -4.54 -10.86 9.62
N ARG A 20 -4.49 -10.27 8.42
CA ARG A 20 -4.96 -8.90 8.22
C ARG A 20 -6.47 -8.75 8.37
N THR A 21 -7.26 -9.75 8.03
CA THR A 21 -8.70 -9.72 8.29
C THR A 21 -8.99 -9.68 9.80
N LEU A 22 -8.29 -10.49 10.59
CA LEU A 22 -8.41 -10.49 12.06
C LEU A 22 -7.99 -9.14 12.66
N LYS A 23 -6.81 -8.64 12.28
CA LYS A 23 -6.23 -7.41 12.86
C LYS A 23 -6.85 -6.12 12.33
N GLU A 24 -6.98 -5.99 11.01
CA GLU A 24 -7.32 -4.73 10.36
C GLU A 24 -8.82 -4.58 10.08
N TYR A 25 -9.54 -5.67 9.82
CA TYR A 25 -10.99 -5.62 9.60
C TYR A 25 -11.77 -5.85 10.90
N LEU A 26 -11.50 -6.96 11.60
CA LEU A 26 -12.18 -7.29 12.85
C LEU A 26 -11.62 -6.56 14.08
N LYS A 27 -10.50 -5.84 13.94
CA LYS A 27 -9.85 -5.06 15.01
C LYS A 27 -9.51 -5.89 16.26
N LEU A 28 -9.20 -7.18 16.08
CA LEU A 28 -8.78 -8.03 17.19
C LEU A 28 -7.38 -7.61 17.68
N PRO A 29 -7.16 -7.64 19.01
CA PRO A 29 -5.87 -7.26 19.59
C PRO A 29 -4.78 -8.30 19.28
N GLU A 30 -3.52 -7.90 19.47
CA GLU A 30 -2.35 -8.74 19.16
C GLU A 30 -2.26 -10.02 20.03
N ASP A 31 -2.88 -10.02 21.20
CA ASP A 31 -2.93 -11.13 22.15
C ASP A 31 -4.17 -12.03 22.00
N ASP A 32 -5.06 -11.73 21.04
CA ASP A 32 -6.18 -12.61 20.71
C ASP A 32 -5.67 -13.97 20.23
N GLU A 33 -6.25 -15.06 20.74
CA GLU A 33 -5.83 -16.43 20.44
C GLU A 33 -5.84 -16.73 18.93
N SER A 34 -6.82 -16.20 18.20
CA SER A 34 -6.91 -16.39 16.74
C SER A 34 -5.83 -15.64 16.00
N VAL A 35 -5.43 -14.46 16.48
CA VAL A 35 -4.34 -13.66 15.92
C VAL A 35 -3.01 -14.35 16.16
N VAL A 36 -2.74 -14.77 17.40
CA VAL A 36 -1.51 -15.48 17.80
C VAL A 36 -1.33 -16.77 17.00
N GLU A 37 -2.38 -17.60 16.90
CA GLU A 37 -2.31 -18.86 16.15
C GLU A 37 -2.12 -18.61 14.65
N CYS A 38 -2.80 -17.62 14.07
CA CYS A 38 -2.63 -17.25 12.67
C CYS A 38 -1.21 -16.77 12.36
N LYS A 39 -0.63 -15.93 13.23
CA LYS A 39 0.78 -15.48 13.14
C LYS A 39 1.74 -16.66 13.17
N LYS A 40 1.57 -17.57 14.14
CA LYS A 40 2.41 -18.76 14.26
C LYS A 40 2.38 -19.62 12.99
N LYS A 41 1.18 -19.89 12.44
CA LYS A 41 1.02 -20.61 11.16
C LYS A 41 1.71 -19.89 10.00
N LEU A 42 1.54 -18.56 9.90
CA LEU A 42 2.16 -17.75 8.85
C LEU A 42 3.69 -17.79 8.94
N LEU A 43 4.26 -17.60 10.12
CA LEU A 43 5.71 -17.61 10.35
C LEU A 43 6.34 -18.97 10.01
N GLN A 44 5.61 -20.06 10.17
CA GLN A 44 6.03 -21.43 9.82
C GLN A 44 5.74 -21.81 8.36
N SER A 45 5.12 -20.93 7.58
CA SER A 45 4.72 -21.22 6.21
C SER A 45 5.90 -21.13 5.23
N LYS A 46 5.79 -21.85 4.10
CA LYS A 46 6.71 -21.72 2.95
C LYS A 46 6.72 -20.30 2.37
N THR A 47 5.64 -19.55 2.55
CA THR A 47 5.54 -18.15 2.11
C THR A 47 6.50 -17.27 2.92
N CYS A 48 6.48 -17.38 4.25
CA CYS A 48 7.40 -16.68 5.13
C CYS A 48 8.86 -17.11 4.91
N GLU A 49 9.12 -18.42 4.79
CA GLU A 49 10.45 -18.96 4.50
C GLU A 49 11.07 -18.33 3.22
N ARG A 50 10.28 -18.19 2.16
CA ARG A 50 10.72 -17.54 0.92
C ARG A 50 11.01 -16.05 1.11
N GLY A 51 10.21 -15.35 1.92
CA GLY A 51 10.44 -13.96 2.29
C GLY A 51 11.77 -13.80 3.01
N LEU A 52 12.02 -14.62 4.03
CA LEU A 52 13.28 -14.63 4.80
C LEU A 52 14.49 -14.93 3.91
N LYS A 53 14.35 -15.88 2.97
CA LYS A 53 15.41 -16.18 2.00
C LYS A 53 15.74 -14.98 1.10
N LYS A 54 14.73 -14.22 0.65
CA LYS A 54 14.94 -13.00 -0.14
C LYS A 54 15.59 -11.89 0.67
N LEU A 55 15.19 -11.73 1.93
CA LEU A 55 15.71 -10.72 2.86
C LEU A 55 17.22 -10.89 3.09
N ARG A 56 17.70 -12.13 3.21
CA ARG A 56 19.11 -12.47 3.45
C ARG A 56 20.00 -12.44 2.20
N THR A 57 19.51 -11.90 1.08
CA THR A 57 20.33 -11.79 -0.15
C THR A 57 20.99 -10.43 -0.23
N ASP A 58 22.17 -10.33 -0.84
CA ASP A 58 22.84 -9.05 -1.05
C ASP A 58 22.20 -8.15 -2.11
N LYS A 59 21.07 -8.56 -2.70
CA LYS A 59 20.39 -7.82 -3.77
C LYS A 59 19.40 -6.83 -3.16
N PRO A 60 19.60 -5.50 -3.29
CA PRO A 60 18.74 -4.50 -2.65
C PRO A 60 17.26 -4.65 -2.99
N TRP A 61 16.93 -4.93 -4.26
CA TRP A 61 15.55 -5.14 -4.70
C TRP A 61 14.91 -6.42 -4.15
N ALA A 62 15.70 -7.45 -3.85
CA ALA A 62 15.17 -8.66 -3.22
C ALA A 62 14.89 -8.43 -1.73
N LYS A 63 15.73 -7.67 -1.03
CA LYS A 63 15.46 -7.22 0.34
C LYS A 63 14.21 -6.33 0.39
N TYR A 64 14.12 -5.37 -0.52
CA TYR A 64 12.95 -4.51 -0.70
C TYR A 64 11.65 -5.32 -0.87
N ASP A 65 11.66 -6.30 -1.78
CA ASP A 65 10.50 -7.17 -2.01
C ASP A 65 10.12 -7.96 -0.75
N ALA A 66 11.10 -8.44 0.02
CA ALA A 66 10.84 -9.15 1.28
C ALA A 66 10.21 -8.23 2.33
N ILE A 67 10.78 -7.03 2.52
CA ILE A 67 10.26 -5.99 3.44
C ILE A 67 8.82 -5.64 3.08
N MET A 68 8.53 -5.42 1.79
CA MET A 68 7.17 -5.14 1.32
C MET A 68 6.22 -6.31 1.57
N ALA A 69 6.67 -7.55 1.35
CA ALA A 69 5.86 -8.73 1.59
C ALA A 69 5.48 -8.85 3.07
N PHE A 70 6.44 -8.75 3.98
CA PHE A 70 6.18 -8.82 5.42
C PHE A 70 5.21 -7.73 5.89
N ALA A 71 5.42 -6.49 5.43
CA ALA A 71 4.52 -5.37 5.70
C ALA A 71 3.09 -5.63 5.19
N GLU A 72 2.94 -6.13 3.96
CA GLU A 72 1.63 -6.48 3.40
C GLU A 72 0.97 -7.67 4.08
N TRP A 73 1.73 -8.59 4.68
CA TRP A 73 1.22 -9.74 5.42
C TRP A 73 0.74 -9.39 6.84
N GLY A 74 0.90 -8.14 7.28
CA GLY A 74 0.48 -7.69 8.60
C GLY A 74 1.41 -8.10 9.74
N LEU A 75 2.65 -8.48 9.40
CA LEU A 75 3.72 -8.76 10.34
C LEU A 75 4.45 -7.47 10.72
N THR A 76 5.04 -7.46 11.91
CA THR A 76 5.95 -6.43 12.42
C THR A 76 7.37 -6.98 12.55
N ARG A 77 8.35 -6.11 12.81
CA ARG A 77 9.72 -6.54 13.10
C ARG A 77 9.79 -7.48 14.31
N ASP A 78 8.92 -7.28 15.30
CA ASP A 78 8.85 -8.12 16.50
C ASP A 78 8.36 -9.54 16.19
N ASP A 79 7.43 -9.67 15.24
CA ASP A 79 6.94 -10.98 14.79
C ASP A 79 8.01 -11.79 14.05
N ILE A 80 8.85 -11.10 13.28
CA ILE A 80 9.86 -11.71 12.40
C ILE A 80 11.14 -12.03 13.19
N GLY A 81 11.46 -11.21 14.19
CA GLY A 81 12.60 -11.39 15.09
C GLY A 81 13.88 -10.69 14.62
N LYS A 82 14.94 -10.88 15.42
CA LYS A 82 16.18 -10.07 15.39
C LYS A 82 16.92 -10.02 14.05
N ASP A 83 16.69 -10.98 13.15
CA ASP A 83 17.36 -11.03 11.86
C ASP A 83 16.90 -9.90 10.91
N ILE A 84 15.70 -9.34 11.09
CA ILE A 84 15.18 -8.34 10.16
C ILE A 84 15.87 -6.98 10.30
N ASP A 85 16.23 -6.58 11.52
CA ASP A 85 16.80 -5.27 11.80
C ASP A 85 18.12 -5.08 11.04
N GLY A 86 19.04 -6.05 11.15
CA GLY A 86 20.33 -5.99 10.48
C GLY A 86 20.18 -5.88 8.95
N GLU A 87 19.22 -6.61 8.37
CA GLU A 87 18.98 -6.60 6.92
C GLU A 87 18.33 -5.30 6.44
N VAL A 88 17.41 -4.75 7.23
CA VAL A 88 16.76 -3.45 6.97
C VAL A 88 17.79 -2.33 7.05
N PHE A 89 18.59 -2.26 8.11
CA PHE A 89 19.59 -1.21 8.25
C PHE A 89 20.73 -1.33 7.25
N ALA A 90 21.13 -2.55 6.85
CA ALA A 90 22.08 -2.73 5.76
C ALA A 90 21.51 -2.25 4.40
N LEU A 91 20.21 -2.44 4.14
CA LEU A 91 19.57 -1.87 2.95
C LEU A 91 19.57 -0.34 3.02
N ILE A 92 19.23 0.24 4.16
CA ILE A 92 19.24 1.70 4.36
C ILE A 92 20.64 2.26 4.19
N GLU A 93 21.66 1.66 4.81
CA GLU A 93 23.05 2.12 4.72
C GLU A 93 23.57 2.07 3.28
N SER A 94 23.30 0.98 2.55
CA SER A 94 23.78 0.81 1.18
C SER A 94 23.07 1.68 0.15
N THR A 95 21.84 2.13 0.43
CA THR A 95 21.01 2.88 -0.54
C THR A 95 20.74 4.32 -0.14
N GLY A 96 20.86 4.65 1.15
CA GLY A 96 20.38 5.90 1.73
C GLY A 96 18.90 6.13 1.44
N PHE A 97 18.06 5.09 1.53
CA PHE A 97 16.64 5.04 1.11
C PHE A 97 16.36 5.17 -0.40
N LYS A 98 17.36 5.54 -1.20
CA LYS A 98 17.20 5.85 -2.64
C LYS A 98 16.97 4.60 -3.47
N MET A 99 15.73 4.14 -3.52
CA MET A 99 15.26 3.00 -4.31
C MET A 99 14.52 3.46 -5.57
N LEU A 100 15.07 4.46 -6.27
CA LEU A 100 14.40 5.15 -7.37
C LEU A 100 12.98 5.59 -6.92
N CYS A 101 11.95 5.31 -7.73
CA CYS A 101 10.58 5.66 -7.35
C CYS A 101 10.03 4.82 -6.19
N GLY A 102 10.73 3.79 -5.72
CA GLY A 102 10.27 2.91 -4.64
C GLY A 102 10.55 3.41 -3.23
N GLU A 103 11.27 4.53 -3.08
CA GLU A 103 11.56 5.13 -1.77
C GLU A 103 10.30 5.38 -0.91
N PRO A 104 9.20 5.97 -1.42
CA PRO A 104 8.03 6.25 -0.58
C PRO A 104 7.33 4.97 -0.14
N LEU A 105 7.28 3.95 -1.01
CA LEU A 105 6.72 2.65 -0.68
C LEU A 105 7.62 1.87 0.30
N LEU A 106 8.95 2.00 0.24
CA LEU A 106 9.86 1.50 1.27
C LEU A 106 9.53 2.14 2.63
N LEU A 107 9.46 3.48 2.69
CA LEU A 107 9.13 4.19 3.92
C LEU A 107 7.79 3.74 4.50
N ARG A 108 6.75 3.59 3.66
CA ARG A 108 5.45 3.04 4.09
C ARG A 108 5.60 1.65 4.69
N ASN A 109 6.38 0.77 4.08
CA ASN A 109 6.58 -0.58 4.59
C ASN A 109 7.38 -0.60 5.90
N LEU A 110 8.35 0.30 6.06
CA LEU A 110 9.08 0.47 7.32
C LEU A 110 8.16 0.93 8.44
N VAL A 111 7.23 1.86 8.16
CA VAL A 111 6.18 2.27 9.12
C VAL A 111 5.33 1.07 9.53
N LYS A 112 4.82 0.28 8.58
CA LYS A 112 4.02 -0.95 8.87
C LYS A 112 4.76 -1.96 9.73
N LEU A 113 6.06 -2.10 9.53
CA LEU A 113 6.89 -3.03 10.27
C LEU A 113 7.28 -2.54 11.67
N GLY A 114 6.91 -1.30 12.04
CA GLY A 114 7.20 -0.73 13.35
C GLY A 114 8.50 0.10 13.42
N TYR A 115 9.12 0.44 12.30
CA TYR A 115 10.37 1.22 12.28
C TYR A 115 10.18 2.73 12.37
N TYR A 116 8.94 3.22 12.47
CA TYR A 116 8.70 4.67 12.55
C TYR A 116 9.38 5.34 13.76
N GLN A 117 9.62 4.61 14.86
CA GLN A 117 10.30 5.13 16.05
C GLN A 117 11.81 5.32 15.84
N GLU A 118 12.39 4.74 14.80
CA GLU A 118 13.80 4.93 14.49
C GLU A 118 14.01 6.33 13.91
N GLU A 119 14.88 7.12 14.55
CA GLU A 119 15.10 8.52 14.16
C GLU A 119 15.48 8.67 12.68
N ILE A 120 16.30 7.76 12.15
CA ILE A 120 16.70 7.77 10.73
C ILE A 120 15.49 7.63 9.79
N VAL A 121 14.50 6.80 10.14
CA VAL A 121 13.29 6.59 9.33
C VAL A 121 12.35 7.77 9.46
N LYS A 122 12.16 8.28 10.69
CA LYS A 122 11.33 9.46 10.94
C LYS A 122 11.85 10.69 10.21
N ASN A 123 13.16 10.94 10.28
CA ASN A 123 13.80 12.07 9.62
C ASN A 123 13.68 12.01 8.10
N GLU A 124 13.83 10.82 7.52
CA GLU A 124 13.63 10.63 6.07
C GLU A 124 12.18 10.89 5.67
N ILE A 125 11.21 10.37 6.43
CA ILE A 125 9.77 10.63 6.19
C ILE A 125 9.48 12.13 6.25
N ASP A 126 9.96 12.83 7.28
CA ASP A 126 9.72 14.27 7.45
C ASP A 126 10.37 15.08 6.32
N CYS A 127 11.60 14.73 5.93
CA CYS A 127 12.30 15.32 4.80
C CYS A 127 11.50 15.16 3.51
N MET A 128 11.08 13.93 3.20
CA MET A 128 10.43 13.61 1.93
C MET A 128 9.02 14.17 1.85
N LEU A 129 8.21 14.08 2.90
CA LEU A 129 6.87 14.69 2.92
C LEU A 129 6.92 16.22 2.86
N GLY A 130 7.99 16.83 3.37
CA GLY A 130 8.25 18.27 3.24
C GLY A 130 8.48 18.75 1.80
N GLN A 131 8.74 17.84 0.85
CA GLN A 131 8.93 18.16 -0.57
C GLN A 131 7.62 18.23 -1.38
N ILE A 132 6.47 18.12 -0.70
CA ILE A 132 5.17 18.27 -1.35
C ILE A 132 5.07 19.60 -2.10
N LYS A 133 4.51 19.56 -3.30
CA LYS A 133 4.39 20.72 -4.18
C LYS A 133 3.05 21.42 -3.97
N GLU A 134 2.96 22.65 -4.45
CA GLU A 134 1.72 23.46 -4.40
C GLU A 134 0.50 22.77 -5.00
N ASP A 135 0.69 21.89 -6.00
CA ASP A 135 -0.42 21.14 -6.62
C ASP A 135 -0.95 19.97 -5.76
N GLY A 136 -0.29 19.70 -4.63
CA GLY A 136 -0.57 18.63 -3.67
C GLY A 136 0.15 17.31 -3.94
N GLY A 137 1.02 17.26 -4.96
CA GLY A 137 1.76 16.03 -5.32
C GLY A 137 3.27 16.14 -5.16
N PHE A 138 3.97 15.10 -5.63
CA PHE A 138 5.43 14.99 -5.55
C PHE A 138 6.09 14.98 -6.93
N GLY A 139 7.26 15.60 -7.04
CA GLY A 139 8.02 15.73 -8.28
C GLY A 139 8.51 14.40 -8.85
N CYS A 140 8.69 14.33 -10.18
CA CYS A 140 9.34 13.16 -10.78
C CYS A 140 10.85 13.19 -10.46
N ILE A 141 11.41 12.05 -10.05
CA ILE A 141 12.86 11.91 -9.81
C ILE A 141 13.69 11.73 -11.09
N SER A 142 13.02 11.61 -12.26
CA SER A 142 13.74 11.44 -13.53
C SER A 142 14.59 12.67 -13.81
N THR A 143 15.84 12.45 -14.19
CA THR A 143 16.77 13.49 -14.66
C THR A 143 16.65 13.73 -16.17
N ASN A 144 15.79 12.97 -16.86
CA ASN A 144 15.58 13.12 -18.29
C ASN A 144 14.83 14.43 -18.57
N LYS A 145 15.48 15.40 -19.22
CA LYS A 145 14.89 16.70 -19.56
C LYS A 145 13.63 16.64 -20.42
N LYS A 146 13.37 15.52 -21.12
CA LYS A 146 12.11 15.32 -21.86
C LYS A 146 10.92 15.04 -20.92
N ILE A 147 11.20 14.51 -19.73
CA ILE A 147 10.23 14.15 -18.69
C ILE A 147 10.18 15.25 -17.60
N ASN A 148 11.35 15.76 -17.22
CA ASN A 148 11.57 16.71 -16.14
C ASN A 148 12.61 17.77 -16.57
N ASP A 149 12.14 18.78 -17.30
CA ASP A 149 12.87 19.99 -17.68
C ASP A 149 12.86 21.01 -16.53
N PRO A 150 14.00 21.27 -15.85
CA PRO A 150 14.05 22.17 -14.70
C PRO A 150 13.67 23.63 -15.05
N ARG A 151 13.57 23.98 -16.34
CA ARG A 151 13.16 25.31 -16.81
C ARG A 151 11.65 25.49 -16.92
N LYS A 152 10.86 24.43 -16.78
CA LYS A 152 9.40 24.47 -16.90
C LYS A 152 8.74 24.13 -15.58
N PRO A 153 7.59 24.74 -15.24
CA PRO A 153 6.77 24.26 -14.15
C PRO A 153 6.34 22.82 -14.42
N HIS A 154 6.91 21.85 -13.69
CA HIS A 154 6.52 20.45 -13.83
C HIS A 154 5.29 20.14 -12.99
N LYS A 155 4.30 19.45 -13.58
CA LYS A 155 3.22 18.81 -12.82
C LYS A 155 3.80 17.70 -11.96
N SER A 156 3.18 17.41 -10.81
CA SER A 156 3.58 16.30 -9.98
C SER A 156 3.40 14.94 -10.67
N CYS A 157 4.26 13.99 -10.31
CA CYS A 157 4.25 12.63 -10.82
C CYS A 157 3.16 11.82 -10.08
N ALA A 158 2.07 11.49 -10.76
CA ALA A 158 0.99 10.70 -10.15
C ALA A 158 1.47 9.35 -9.58
N ARG A 159 2.45 8.71 -10.25
CA ARG A 159 3.04 7.43 -9.81
C ARG A 159 3.76 7.54 -8.48
N LEU A 160 4.56 8.59 -8.28
CA LEU A 160 5.25 8.79 -7.01
C LEU A 160 4.29 9.32 -5.94
N THR A 161 3.38 10.21 -6.34
CA THR A 161 2.40 10.83 -5.43
C THR A 161 1.48 9.80 -4.78
N VAL A 162 1.10 8.74 -5.49
CA VAL A 162 0.26 7.68 -4.90
C VAL A 162 1.01 6.89 -3.83
N GLU A 163 2.31 6.67 -3.95
CA GLU A 163 3.08 5.96 -2.93
C GLU A 163 3.18 6.79 -1.64
N TYR A 164 3.31 8.12 -1.75
CA TYR A 164 3.22 9.04 -0.61
C TYR A 164 1.82 9.10 0.01
N LEU A 165 0.76 8.95 -0.78
CA LEU A 165 -0.60 8.81 -0.24
C LEU A 165 -0.72 7.56 0.63
N LEU A 166 -0.15 6.43 0.19
CA LEU A 166 -0.14 5.19 0.98
C LEU A 166 0.68 5.35 2.27
N LEU A 167 1.83 6.03 2.21
CA LEU A 167 2.63 6.36 3.40
C LEU A 167 1.84 7.22 4.38
N ALA A 168 1.21 8.29 3.89
CA ALA A 168 0.41 9.19 4.73
C ALA A 168 -0.75 8.45 5.40
N ALA A 169 -1.46 7.59 4.66
CA ALA A 169 -2.54 6.77 5.23
C ALA A 169 -2.03 5.85 6.34
N GLU A 170 -0.86 5.22 6.16
CA GLU A 170 -0.28 4.36 7.20
C GLU A 170 0.13 5.14 8.45
N LEU A 171 0.75 6.32 8.28
CA LEU A 171 1.05 7.22 9.39
C LEU A 171 -0.21 7.65 10.13
N HIS A 172 -1.29 7.96 9.40
CA HIS A 172 -2.57 8.36 9.97
C HIS A 172 -3.19 7.25 10.83
N LEU A 173 -3.16 5.99 10.37
CA LEU A 173 -3.65 4.83 11.13
C LEU A 173 -2.93 4.67 12.48
N LEU A 174 -1.65 5.04 12.54
CA LEU A 174 -0.84 4.98 13.77
C LEU A 174 -0.94 6.25 14.63
N GLY A 175 -1.78 7.22 14.25
CA GLY A 175 -1.94 8.49 14.97
C GLY A 175 -0.83 9.51 14.71
N TYR A 176 0.02 9.32 13.69
CA TYR A 176 1.10 10.23 13.31
C TYR A 176 0.69 11.14 12.15
N GLY A 177 -0.52 11.70 12.23
CA GLY A 177 -1.10 12.52 11.18
C GLY A 177 -0.19 13.69 10.77
N ARG A 178 -0.13 13.99 9.47
CA ARG A 178 0.80 14.98 8.88
C ARG A 178 0.09 16.15 8.23
N ALA A 179 0.71 17.33 8.30
CA ALA A 179 0.18 18.55 7.70
C ALA A 179 -0.06 18.45 6.18
N CYS A 180 0.68 17.57 5.49
CA CYS A 180 0.56 17.36 4.03
C CYS A 180 -0.66 16.51 3.62
N GLU A 181 -1.37 15.87 4.55
CA GLU A 181 -2.48 14.96 4.25
C GLU A 181 -3.60 15.63 3.44
N SER A 182 -4.00 16.83 3.82
CA SER A 182 -5.07 17.57 3.14
C SER A 182 -4.72 17.91 1.69
N ALA A 183 -3.45 18.28 1.44
CA ALA A 183 -2.96 18.58 0.11
C ALA A 183 -2.87 17.31 -0.77
N LEU A 184 -2.41 16.19 -0.20
CA LEU A 184 -2.40 14.87 -0.85
C LEU A 184 -3.81 14.41 -1.20
N VAL A 185 -4.74 14.46 -0.24
CA VAL A 185 -6.15 14.11 -0.45
C VAL A 185 -6.73 15.00 -1.55
N HIS A 186 -6.52 16.31 -1.48
CA HIS A 186 -7.00 17.25 -2.50
C HIS A 186 -6.42 16.96 -3.89
N TYR A 187 -5.15 16.52 -3.97
CA TYR A 187 -4.54 16.11 -5.24
C TYR A 187 -5.35 15.02 -5.94
N PHE A 188 -5.82 14.01 -5.22
CA PHE A 188 -6.60 12.92 -5.80
C PHE A 188 -8.09 13.26 -5.96
N THR A 189 -8.71 13.94 -4.99
CA THR A 189 -10.16 14.19 -5.04
C THR A 189 -10.55 15.15 -6.15
N LYS A 190 -9.75 16.18 -6.46
CA LYS A 190 -9.99 17.08 -7.62
C LYS A 190 -9.88 16.39 -8.99
N ARG A 191 -9.45 15.13 -8.99
CA ARG A 191 -9.23 14.28 -10.17
C ARG A 191 -10.23 13.14 -10.26
N ASN A 192 -11.27 13.14 -9.41
CA ASN A 192 -12.13 11.99 -9.18
C ASN A 192 -11.29 10.72 -8.98
N ILE A 193 -10.22 10.88 -8.19
CA ILE A 193 -9.19 9.91 -7.81
C ILE A 193 -8.25 9.52 -8.97
N PHE A 194 -8.75 9.24 -10.16
CA PHE A 194 -7.94 8.55 -11.18
C PHE A 194 -7.64 9.37 -12.43
N TYR A 195 -8.31 10.49 -12.65
CA TYR A 195 -8.32 11.17 -13.95
C TYR A 195 -7.47 12.42 -13.99
N ARG A 196 -7.26 12.97 -15.18
CA ARG A 196 -6.58 14.25 -15.31
C ARG A 196 -7.54 15.40 -15.02
N THR A 197 -7.04 16.48 -14.44
CA THR A 197 -7.86 17.67 -14.17
C THR A 197 -8.29 18.42 -15.44
N ASP A 198 -7.57 18.25 -16.56
CA ASP A 198 -7.88 18.85 -17.85
C ASP A 198 -8.75 17.93 -18.74
N ASP A 199 -8.89 16.65 -18.37
CA ASP A 199 -9.76 15.69 -19.05
C ASP A 199 -10.17 14.57 -18.08
N MET A 200 -11.41 14.69 -17.58
CA MET A 200 -12.01 13.74 -16.63
C MET A 200 -12.40 12.38 -17.23
N LYS A 201 -11.98 12.10 -18.48
CA LYS A 201 -12.12 10.78 -19.12
C LYS A 201 -10.78 10.06 -19.26
N THR A 202 -9.68 10.81 -19.26
CA THR A 202 -8.34 10.23 -19.41
C THR A 202 -7.73 9.95 -18.04
N PRO A 203 -7.36 8.70 -17.71
CA PRO A 203 -6.67 8.39 -16.46
C PRO A 203 -5.30 9.08 -16.37
N MET A 204 -4.87 9.43 -15.16
CA MET A 204 -3.48 9.84 -14.90
C MET A 204 -2.51 8.70 -15.23
N VAL A 205 -2.90 7.49 -14.86
CA VAL A 205 -2.14 6.26 -15.04
C VAL A 205 -3.11 5.09 -15.19
N ASP A 206 -3.08 4.39 -16.32
CA ASP A 206 -4.02 3.30 -16.61
C ASP A 206 -4.05 2.22 -15.53
N VAL A 207 -2.88 1.85 -14.98
CA VAL A 207 -2.79 0.80 -13.94
C VAL A 207 -3.58 1.15 -12.67
N MET A 208 -3.80 2.43 -12.39
CA MET A 208 -4.58 2.87 -11.22
C MET A 208 -6.07 2.55 -11.36
N LEU A 209 -6.57 2.31 -12.57
CA LEU A 209 -7.95 1.84 -12.80
C LEU A 209 -8.10 0.32 -12.62
N SER A 210 -7.00 -0.41 -12.49
CA SER A 210 -6.96 -1.87 -12.35
C SER A 210 -6.85 -2.29 -10.88
N THR A 211 -7.00 -3.57 -10.56
CA THR A 211 -6.72 -4.13 -9.24
C THR A 211 -5.30 -4.71 -9.15
N PHE A 212 -4.30 -4.01 -9.72
CA PHE A 212 -2.89 -4.45 -9.70
C PHE A 212 -2.38 -4.74 -8.28
N TYR A 213 -1.90 -5.95 -8.03
CA TYR A 213 -1.38 -6.35 -6.71
C TYR A 213 -0.39 -7.54 -6.79
N PRO A 214 0.60 -7.67 -5.87
CA PRO A 214 1.01 -6.72 -4.82
C PRO A 214 1.41 -5.33 -5.36
N PRO A 215 1.48 -4.29 -4.51
CA PRO A 215 2.02 -3.00 -4.92
C PRO A 215 3.42 -3.17 -5.50
N ASP A 216 3.77 -2.39 -6.50
CA ASP A 216 5.12 -2.28 -7.06
C ASP A 216 5.38 -0.78 -7.20
N PRO A 217 6.64 -0.30 -7.02
CA PRO A 217 6.96 1.08 -7.34
C PRO A 217 6.35 1.45 -8.69
N ILE A 218 5.75 2.62 -8.78
CA ILE A 218 5.04 3.15 -9.95
C ILE A 218 3.79 2.38 -10.43
N LYS A 219 3.36 1.29 -9.79
CA LYS A 219 2.14 0.52 -10.12
C LYS A 219 1.33 0.19 -8.87
N ILE A 220 0.32 1.01 -8.61
CA ILE A 220 -0.63 0.87 -7.50
C ILE A 220 -2.04 0.73 -8.09
N GLY A 221 -2.76 -0.33 -7.70
CA GLY A 221 -4.14 -0.56 -8.13
C GLY A 221 -5.18 0.25 -7.35
N ALA A 222 -6.39 0.37 -7.90
CA ALA A 222 -7.50 1.18 -7.40
C ALA A 222 -7.82 0.92 -5.91
N HIS A 223 -7.85 -0.35 -5.51
CA HIS A 223 -8.21 -0.77 -4.14
C HIS A 223 -7.32 -0.14 -3.07
N ASN A 224 -6.01 -0.04 -3.29
CA ASN A 224 -5.07 0.60 -2.36
C ASN A 224 -5.31 2.12 -2.28
N ILE A 225 -5.60 2.75 -3.41
CA ILE A 225 -5.79 4.22 -3.50
C ILE A 225 -7.09 4.62 -2.81
N VAL A 226 -8.18 3.91 -3.10
CA VAL A 226 -9.49 4.16 -2.49
C VAL A 226 -9.46 3.87 -1.00
N TYR A 227 -8.79 2.79 -0.58
CA TYR A 227 -8.58 2.50 0.84
C TYR A 227 -7.79 3.60 1.55
N ALA A 228 -6.67 4.05 0.98
CA ALA A 228 -5.86 5.12 1.58
C ALA A 228 -6.62 6.44 1.71
N LEU A 229 -7.43 6.81 0.72
CA LEU A 229 -8.29 7.99 0.80
C LEU A 229 -9.37 7.84 1.88
N ARG A 230 -9.96 6.65 2.03
CA ARG A 230 -10.94 6.37 3.09
C ARG A 230 -10.32 6.51 4.48
N VAL A 231 -9.09 6.00 4.65
CA VAL A 231 -8.30 6.13 5.89
C VAL A 231 -8.00 7.58 6.21
N LEU A 232 -7.65 8.39 5.20
CA LEU A 232 -7.37 9.82 5.35
C LEU A 232 -8.65 10.68 5.47
N GLY A 233 -9.79 10.08 5.82
CA GLY A 233 -11.03 10.78 6.15
C GLY A 233 -11.84 11.28 4.96
N CYS A 234 -11.59 10.83 3.73
CA CYS A 234 -12.48 11.15 2.61
C CYS A 234 -13.87 10.55 2.85
N ALA A 235 -14.88 11.43 2.91
CA ALA A 235 -16.26 11.02 3.11
C ALA A 235 -16.73 10.03 2.03
N PRO A 236 -17.29 8.86 2.39
CA PRO A 236 -17.76 7.86 1.43
C PRO A 236 -18.76 8.43 0.40
N GLU A 237 -19.59 9.38 0.81
CA GLU A 237 -20.64 10.01 0.01
C GLU A 237 -20.10 11.12 -0.92
N SER A 238 -18.84 11.52 -0.78
CA SER A 238 -18.24 12.53 -1.64
C SER A 238 -18.21 12.10 -3.11
N GLU A 239 -18.32 13.05 -4.04
CA GLU A 239 -18.29 12.76 -5.48
C GLU A 239 -17.04 11.97 -5.88
N ALA A 240 -15.88 12.35 -5.34
CA ALA A 240 -14.62 11.69 -5.61
C ALA A 240 -14.60 10.23 -5.11
N MET A 241 -15.07 9.97 -3.89
CA MET A 241 -15.14 8.59 -3.36
C MET A 241 -16.15 7.74 -4.12
N GLN A 242 -17.29 8.31 -4.50
CA GLN A 242 -18.26 7.61 -5.35
C GLN A 242 -17.68 7.28 -6.73
N ALA A 243 -16.86 8.16 -7.33
CA ALA A 243 -16.10 7.84 -8.53
C ALA A 243 -15.08 6.73 -8.29
N GLY A 244 -14.39 6.78 -7.14
CA GLY A 244 -13.51 5.73 -6.62
C GLY A 244 -14.15 4.35 -6.60
N TYR A 245 -15.28 4.26 -5.92
CA TYR A 245 -16.06 3.03 -5.79
C TYR A 245 -16.59 2.55 -7.13
N ARG A 246 -16.99 3.44 -8.05
CA ARG A 246 -17.40 3.02 -9.40
C ARG A 246 -16.28 2.30 -10.14
N VAL A 247 -15.06 2.83 -10.13
CA VAL A 247 -13.90 2.17 -10.76
C VAL A 247 -13.58 0.85 -10.06
N LEU A 248 -13.55 0.83 -8.73
CA LEU A 248 -13.28 -0.40 -7.98
C LEU A 248 -14.35 -1.48 -8.26
N ASN A 249 -15.62 -1.10 -8.28
CA ASN A 249 -16.76 -2.01 -8.49
C ASN A 249 -16.85 -2.56 -9.92
N GLN A 250 -16.13 -2.01 -10.90
CA GLN A 250 -15.99 -2.65 -12.22
C GLN A 250 -15.33 -4.03 -12.13
N HIS A 251 -14.58 -4.27 -11.04
CA HIS A 251 -13.86 -5.52 -10.77
C HIS A 251 -14.56 -6.38 -9.71
N ARG A 252 -15.77 -6.00 -9.30
CA ARG A 252 -16.59 -6.73 -8.33
C ARG A 252 -17.45 -7.77 -9.04
N LEU A 253 -17.43 -9.00 -8.55
CA LEU A 253 -18.26 -10.09 -9.04
C LEU A 253 -19.63 -10.10 -8.36
N GLU A 254 -20.56 -10.89 -8.90
CA GLU A 254 -21.93 -11.02 -8.38
C GLU A 254 -21.97 -11.48 -6.92
N ASN A 255 -21.04 -12.36 -6.52
CA ASN A 255 -20.89 -12.82 -5.12
C ASN A 255 -20.22 -11.77 -4.20
N GLY A 256 -19.94 -10.58 -4.71
CA GLY A 256 -19.38 -9.47 -3.96
C GLY A 256 -17.86 -9.49 -3.78
N ARG A 257 -17.17 -10.55 -4.21
CA ARG A 257 -15.70 -10.65 -4.22
C ARG A 257 -15.12 -9.88 -5.40
N TYR A 258 -13.81 -9.64 -5.38
CA TYR A 258 -13.12 -8.88 -6.41
C TYR A 258 -12.05 -9.71 -7.12
N ILE A 259 -11.84 -9.44 -8.40
CA ILE A 259 -10.80 -10.10 -9.20
C ILE A 259 -9.44 -9.39 -9.09
N LEU A 260 -8.36 -10.15 -9.24
CA LEU A 260 -7.02 -9.61 -9.48
C LEU A 260 -6.82 -9.39 -10.98
N THR A 261 -6.80 -8.15 -11.47
CA THR A 261 -6.71 -7.90 -12.92
C THR A 261 -5.30 -7.81 -13.45
N ALA A 262 -4.31 -7.58 -12.58
CA ALA A 262 -2.92 -7.45 -13.01
C ALA A 262 -1.96 -7.76 -11.86
N SER A 263 -0.77 -8.24 -12.22
CA SER A 263 0.35 -8.41 -11.29
C SER A 263 1.66 -8.32 -12.06
N LYS A 264 2.77 -8.14 -11.34
CA LYS A 264 4.11 -8.22 -11.93
C LYS A 264 4.39 -9.67 -12.33
N SER A 265 5.20 -9.87 -13.38
CA SER A 265 5.62 -11.22 -13.79
C SER A 265 6.37 -11.96 -12.69
N VAL A 266 7.19 -11.23 -11.94
CA VAL A 266 7.87 -11.69 -10.72
C VAL A 266 7.49 -10.72 -9.59
N PRO A 267 6.40 -11.00 -8.85
CA PRO A 267 5.98 -10.15 -7.75
C PRO A 267 6.79 -10.44 -6.48
N ALA A 268 6.72 -9.52 -5.52
CA ALA A 268 7.32 -9.71 -4.20
C ALA A 268 6.81 -10.98 -3.50
N PHE A 269 5.51 -11.26 -3.65
CA PHE A 269 4.87 -12.52 -3.26
C PHE A 269 3.71 -12.84 -4.20
N LYS A 270 3.32 -14.13 -4.25
CA LYS A 270 2.20 -14.56 -5.08
C LYS A 270 0.88 -14.27 -4.36
N ALA A 271 0.19 -13.20 -4.74
CA ALA A 271 -1.09 -12.81 -4.15
C ALA A 271 -2.30 -13.59 -4.70
N GLY A 272 -2.12 -14.37 -5.78
CA GLY A 272 -3.18 -15.09 -6.48
C GLY A 272 -2.85 -15.20 -7.97
N ASN A 273 -3.82 -15.64 -8.78
CA ASN A 273 -3.69 -15.63 -10.23
C ASN A 273 -4.48 -14.46 -10.83
N VAL A 274 -3.98 -13.91 -11.94
CA VAL A 274 -4.65 -12.83 -12.67
C VAL A 274 -5.90 -13.37 -13.35
N GLY A 275 -7.02 -12.65 -13.25
CA GLY A 275 -8.32 -13.02 -13.80
C GLY A 275 -9.22 -13.82 -12.84
N GLU A 276 -8.71 -14.20 -11.67
CA GLU A 276 -9.44 -14.98 -10.66
C GLU A 276 -9.88 -14.12 -9.47
N GLU A 277 -10.83 -14.64 -8.70
CA GLU A 277 -11.22 -14.07 -7.41
C GLU A 277 -10.01 -13.93 -6.48
N ASN A 278 -9.90 -12.80 -5.79
CA ASN A 278 -8.73 -12.51 -5.00
C ASN A 278 -9.06 -11.93 -3.62
N LYS A 279 -8.54 -12.61 -2.58
CA LYS A 279 -8.79 -12.25 -1.19
C LYS A 279 -8.16 -10.90 -0.81
N TRP A 280 -6.99 -10.56 -1.34
CA TRP A 280 -6.34 -9.26 -1.07
C TRP A 280 -7.19 -8.11 -1.57
N ILE A 281 -7.61 -8.18 -2.83
CA ILE A 281 -8.42 -7.14 -3.45
C ILE A 281 -9.75 -7.00 -2.72
N THR A 282 -10.36 -8.13 -2.38
CA THR A 282 -11.63 -8.17 -1.66
C THR A 282 -11.50 -7.56 -0.26
N LEU A 283 -10.46 -7.90 0.50
CA LEU A 283 -10.21 -7.33 1.82
C LEU A 283 -10.04 -5.81 1.75
N TYR A 284 -9.16 -5.31 0.86
CA TYR A 284 -8.97 -3.87 0.69
C TYR A 284 -10.27 -3.15 0.28
N ALA A 285 -11.04 -3.73 -0.64
CA ALA A 285 -12.31 -3.14 -1.06
C ALA A 285 -13.32 -3.08 0.10
N CYS A 286 -13.41 -4.14 0.91
CA CYS A 286 -14.28 -4.14 2.08
C CYS A 286 -13.85 -3.10 3.12
N MET A 287 -12.55 -3.01 3.44
CA MET A 287 -12.04 -1.99 4.37
C MET A 287 -12.27 -0.56 3.84
N ALA A 288 -12.16 -0.36 2.53
CA ALA A 288 -12.43 0.95 1.91
C ALA A 288 -13.92 1.35 1.90
N GLN A 289 -14.82 0.37 1.99
CA GLN A 289 -16.28 0.54 1.97
C GLN A 289 -16.91 0.40 3.37
N GLU A 290 -16.10 0.10 4.39
CA GLU A 290 -16.56 0.00 5.76
C GLU A 290 -17.09 1.35 6.24
N ARG A 291 -18.33 1.34 6.71
CA ARG A 291 -18.92 2.47 7.42
C ARG A 291 -18.40 2.36 8.85
N GLU A 292 -17.71 3.39 9.33
CA GLU A 292 -17.51 3.52 10.77
C GLU A 292 -18.90 3.63 11.40
N GLU A 293 -19.28 2.64 12.20
CA GLU A 293 -20.40 2.80 13.12
C GLU A 293 -19.97 3.89 14.12
N ARG A 294 -20.60 5.07 14.01
CA ARG A 294 -20.38 6.21 14.91
C ARG A 294 -21.08 5.99 16.24
#